data_AF-A0A813GEZ7-F1
#
_entry.id   AF-A0A813GEZ7-F1
#
_cell.length_a   1.000
_cell.length_b   1.000
_cell.length_c   1.000
_cell.angle_alpha   90.00
_cell.angle_beta   90.00
_cell.angle_gamma   90.00
#
_symmetry.space_group_name_H-M   'P 1'
#
loop_
_entity.id
_entity.type
_entity.pdbx_description
1 polymer ?
#
loop_
_entity_poly.entity_id
_entity_poly.type
_entity_poly.pdbx_seq_one_letter_code
_entity_poly.pdbx_strand_id
1 'polypeptide(L)'
;VRPGSVRPQAMAIYDLVQSQIEEEDLPQQLLDFVSEGEGEELDSIEAPVKLDASFPNTVVIVGLPKVGKEKYDKLMNVLNKLIDKYGANDKLMPMNPEGTATEGCVIATFKLLTDAET
;
A
#
# COMPACT_ATOMS: atom_id res chain seq x y z
N VAL A 1 -49.28 36.22 -13.10
CA VAL A 1 -48.41 36.47 -11.93
C VAL A 1 -48.43 35.21 -11.08
N ARG A 2 -47.30 34.50 -10.90
CA ARG A 2 -47.26 33.22 -10.16
C ARG A 2 -47.13 33.50 -8.65
N PRO A 3 -47.78 32.72 -7.76
CA PRO A 3 -47.60 32.88 -6.32
C PRO A 3 -46.22 32.39 -5.89
N GLY A 4 -45.60 33.14 -4.99
CA GLY A 4 -44.27 32.88 -4.46
C GLY A 4 -44.17 31.57 -3.68
N SER A 5 -43.10 30.83 -3.96
CA SER A 5 -42.65 29.67 -3.21
C SER A 5 -42.16 30.11 -1.83
N VAL A 6 -42.91 29.82 -0.77
CA VAL A 6 -42.42 29.95 0.61
C VAL A 6 -41.51 28.74 0.90
N ARG A 7 -40.21 28.97 1.06
CA ARG A 7 -39.30 27.95 1.62
C ARG A 7 -39.32 28.11 3.15
N PRO A 8 -39.55 27.05 3.94
CA PRO A 8 -39.37 27.11 5.38
C PRO A 8 -37.88 27.38 5.67
N GLN A 9 -37.63 28.23 6.66
CA GLN A 9 -36.31 28.70 7.03
C GLN A 9 -35.39 27.51 7.36
N ALA A 10 -34.24 27.45 6.70
CA ALA A 10 -33.15 26.59 7.12
C ALA A 10 -32.63 27.14 8.44
N MET A 11 -32.96 26.50 9.57
CA MET A 11 -32.06 26.60 10.72
C MET A 11 -30.69 26.13 10.23
N ALA A 12 -29.70 27.01 10.33
CA ALA A 12 -28.35 26.68 9.92
C ALA A 12 -27.91 25.48 10.77
N ILE A 13 -27.44 24.41 10.12
CA ILE A 13 -26.94 23.21 10.80
C ILE A 13 -25.94 23.59 11.90
N TYR A 14 -25.19 24.67 11.68
CA TYR A 14 -24.29 25.26 12.67
C TYR A 14 -24.96 25.67 13.98
N ASP A 15 -26.12 26.33 13.94
CA ASP A 15 -26.82 26.76 15.17
C ASP A 15 -27.36 25.54 15.94
N LEU A 16 -27.80 24.49 15.21
CA LEU A 16 -28.30 23.25 15.81
C LEU A 16 -27.17 22.42 16.45
N VAL A 17 -26.00 22.40 15.82
CA VAL A 17 -24.79 21.74 16.36
C VAL A 17 -24.29 22.52 17.58
N GLN A 18 -24.30 23.85 17.53
CA GLN A 18 -23.83 24.67 18.62
C GLN A 18 -24.72 24.57 19.86
N SER A 19 -26.05 24.56 19.71
CA SER A 19 -26.96 24.36 20.83
C SER A 19 -26.80 22.98 21.49
N GLN A 20 -26.50 21.94 20.72
CA GLN A 20 -26.26 20.58 21.25
C GLN A 20 -24.92 20.44 21.99
N ILE A 21 -23.93 21.27 21.66
CA ILE A 21 -22.64 21.32 22.38
C ILE A 21 -22.78 22.08 23.70
N GLU A 22 -23.67 23.08 23.76
CA GLU A 22 -23.86 23.94 24.93
C GLU A 22 -24.79 23.35 26.00
N GLU A 23 -25.65 22.36 25.68
CA GLU A 23 -26.71 21.88 26.59
C GLU A 23 -26.42 20.61 27.41
N GLU A 24 -25.33 19.87 27.20
CA GLU A 24 -25.04 18.66 28.01
C GLU A 24 -23.55 18.54 28.34
N ASP A 25 -23.22 17.77 29.40
CA ASP A 25 -21.88 17.38 29.92
C ASP A 25 -20.83 16.90 28.88
N LEU A 26 -21.12 17.00 27.59
CA LEU A 26 -20.24 16.74 26.45
C LEU A 26 -18.84 17.34 26.57
N PRO A 27 -18.62 18.63 26.91
CA PRO A 27 -17.27 19.16 26.96
C PRO A 27 -16.44 18.47 28.04
N GLN A 28 -17.06 18.04 29.13
CA GLN A 28 -16.40 17.34 30.23
C GLN A 28 -16.13 15.87 29.89
N GLN A 29 -17.10 15.20 29.23
CA GLN A 29 -16.92 13.84 28.71
C GLN A 29 -15.88 13.76 27.57
N LEU A 30 -15.81 14.80 26.72
CA LEU A 30 -14.78 14.91 25.69
C LEU A 30 -13.39 15.17 26.31
N LEU A 31 -13.32 15.97 27.38
CA LEU A 31 -12.08 16.18 28.13
C LEU A 31 -11.62 14.90 28.83
N ASP A 32 -12.54 14.14 29.42
CA ASP A 32 -12.23 12.85 30.05
C ASP A 32 -11.81 11.81 28.99
N PHE A 33 -12.49 11.75 27.84
CA PHE A 33 -12.12 10.87 26.71
C PHE A 33 -10.74 11.20 26.12
N VAL A 34 -10.37 12.49 26.04
CA VAL A 34 -9.04 12.93 25.61
C VAL A 34 -8.00 12.68 26.70
N SER A 35 -8.40 12.69 27.98
CA SER A 35 -7.51 12.48 29.12
C SER A 35 -7.28 10.99 29.47
N GLU A 36 -8.19 10.08 29.11
CA GLU A 36 -8.04 8.62 29.30
C GLU A 36 -7.14 7.96 28.25
N GLY A 37 -6.81 8.69 27.18
CA GLY A 37 -5.72 8.31 26.30
C GLY A 37 -4.39 8.68 26.93
N GLU A 38 -3.79 7.78 27.72
CA GLU A 38 -2.34 7.76 27.88
C GLU A 38 -1.75 7.64 26.47
N GLY A 39 -1.48 8.79 25.85
CA GLY A 39 -0.90 8.85 24.53
C GLY A 39 0.39 8.08 24.59
N GLU A 40 0.42 6.92 23.92
CA GLU A 40 1.64 6.16 23.69
C GLU A 40 2.71 7.18 23.29
N GLU A 41 3.77 7.31 24.10
CA GLU A 41 4.81 8.30 23.88
C GLU A 41 5.23 8.20 22.41
N LEU A 42 4.97 9.24 21.60
CA LEU A 42 5.25 9.22 20.17
C LEU A 42 6.75 8.91 19.90
N ASP A 43 7.60 9.16 20.90
CA ASP A 43 9.03 8.86 20.92
C ASP A 43 9.34 7.36 21.10
N SER A 44 8.37 6.55 21.52
CA SER A 44 8.45 5.08 21.62
C SER A 44 8.00 4.36 20.34
N ILE A 45 7.47 5.11 19.37
CA ILE A 45 7.13 4.57 18.05
C ILE A 45 8.44 4.38 17.27
N GLU A 46 8.78 3.11 17.01
CA GLU A 46 9.91 2.77 16.15
C GLU A 46 9.79 3.50 14.81
N ALA A 47 10.84 4.22 14.41
CA ALA A 47 10.84 4.97 13.17
C ALA A 47 10.52 4.03 11.99
N PRO A 48 9.66 4.45 11.03
CA PRO A 48 9.32 3.60 9.90
C PRO A 48 10.58 3.13 9.19
N VAL A 49 10.68 1.81 8.97
CA VAL A 49 11.79 1.20 8.24
C VAL A 49 11.86 1.85 6.86
N LYS A 50 12.91 2.63 6.63
CA LYS A 50 13.20 3.20 5.31
C LYS A 50 13.74 2.09 4.42
N LEU A 51 12.87 1.50 3.62
CA LEU A 51 13.28 0.58 2.57
C LEU A 51 14.07 1.34 1.50
N ASP A 52 15.18 0.76 1.06
CA ASP A 52 15.97 1.29 -0.04
C ASP A 52 15.13 1.30 -1.33
N ALA A 53 14.83 2.49 -1.84
CA ALA A 53 14.04 2.71 -3.05
C ALA A 53 14.90 2.82 -4.31
N SER A 54 16.16 2.37 -4.27
CA SER A 54 17.09 2.47 -5.41
C SER A 54 16.63 1.72 -6.67
N PHE A 55 15.74 0.73 -6.53
CA PHE A 55 15.22 -0.08 -7.65
C PHE A 55 13.69 -0.18 -7.61
N PRO A 56 12.96 0.93 -7.85
CA PRO A 56 11.53 0.98 -7.58
C PRO A 56 10.69 0.22 -8.63
N ASN A 57 11.31 -0.16 -9.75
CA ASN A 57 10.70 -0.92 -10.84
C ASN A 57 11.20 -2.37 -10.91
N THR A 58 11.93 -2.85 -9.89
CA THR A 58 12.53 -4.19 -9.89
C THR A 58 11.91 -5.05 -8.80
N VAL A 59 11.37 -6.20 -9.19
CA VAL A 59 10.82 -7.21 -8.29
C VAL A 59 11.78 -8.38 -8.22
N VAL A 60 12.15 -8.78 -6.99
CA VAL A 60 12.96 -9.97 -6.74
C VAL A 60 12.04 -11.07 -6.20
N ILE A 61 11.83 -12.10 -7.01
CA ILE A 61 11.02 -13.26 -6.63
C ILE A 61 11.98 -14.32 -6.10
N VAL A 62 11.87 -14.64 -4.82
CA VAL A 62 12.69 -15.62 -4.11
C VAL A 62 11.92 -16.92 -3.86
N GLY A 63 12.64 -18.01 -3.57
CA GLY A 63 12.03 -19.31 -3.26
C GLY A 63 11.63 -20.13 -4.48
N LEU A 64 12.18 -19.81 -5.66
CA LEU A 64 11.99 -20.62 -6.86
C LEU A 64 12.76 -21.94 -6.76
N PRO A 65 12.30 -23.01 -7.44
CA PRO A 65 13.03 -24.27 -7.50
C PRO A 65 14.40 -24.07 -8.16
N LYS A 66 15.45 -24.58 -7.51
CA LYS A 66 16.80 -24.62 -8.08
C LYS A 66 16.84 -25.69 -9.17
N VAL A 67 17.12 -25.28 -10.40
CA VAL A 67 17.08 -26.16 -11.58
C VAL A 67 18.35 -26.06 -12.40
N GLY A 68 18.76 -27.16 -13.02
CA GLY A 68 19.84 -27.17 -14.01
C GLY A 68 19.36 -26.71 -15.39
N LYS A 69 20.31 -26.55 -16.32
CA LYS A 69 20.08 -26.01 -17.68
C LYS A 69 18.92 -26.67 -18.43
N GLU A 70 18.74 -27.98 -18.30
CA GLU A 70 17.68 -28.72 -18.99
C GLU A 70 16.25 -28.29 -18.62
N LYS A 71 16.06 -27.84 -17.38
CA LYS A 71 14.77 -27.40 -16.84
C LYS A 71 14.65 -25.87 -16.78
N TYR A 72 15.73 -25.15 -17.09
CA TYR A 72 15.79 -23.68 -17.08
C TYR A 72 14.71 -23.10 -17.99
N ASP A 73 14.66 -23.52 -19.26
CA ASP A 73 13.70 -22.98 -20.24
C ASP A 73 12.25 -23.26 -19.84
N LYS A 74 12.00 -24.42 -19.23
CA LYS A 74 10.66 -24.77 -18.73
C LYS A 74 10.25 -23.84 -17.58
N LEU A 75 11.15 -23.59 -16.63
CA LEU A 75 10.88 -22.67 -15.53
C LEU A 75 10.69 -21.24 -16.05
N MET A 76 11.56 -20.79 -16.96
CA MET A 76 11.46 -19.46 -17.57
C MET A 76 10.14 -19.28 -18.32
N ASN A 77 9.65 -20.31 -19.03
CA ASN A 77 8.35 -20.27 -19.70
C ASN A 77 7.17 -20.12 -18.73
N VAL A 78 7.24 -20.74 -17.55
CA VAL A 78 6.22 -20.56 -16.50
C VAL A 78 6.28 -19.14 -15.95
N LEU A 79 7.48 -18.65 -15.65
CA LEU A 79 7.70 -17.30 -15.12
C LEU A 79 7.25 -16.23 -16.12
N ASN A 80 7.54 -16.38 -17.41
CA ASN A 80 7.07 -15.49 -18.47
C ASN A 80 5.54 -15.39 -18.47
N LYS A 81 4.82 -16.51 -18.41
CA LYS A 81 3.35 -16.51 -18.34
C LYS A 81 2.78 -15.81 -17.10
N LEU A 82 3.53 -15.77 -16.00
CA LEU A 82 3.10 -15.12 -14.77
C LEU A 82 3.44 -13.62 -14.79
N ILE A 83 4.67 -13.28 -15.14
CA ILE A 83 5.23 -11.92 -15.03
C ILE A 83 4.81 -11.05 -16.22
N ASP A 84 4.73 -11.59 -17.44
CA ASP A 84 4.43 -10.80 -18.65
C ASP A 84 2.99 -10.26 -18.70
N LYS A 85 2.14 -10.67 -17.76
CA LYS A 85 0.79 -10.13 -17.61
C LYS A 85 0.77 -8.71 -17.05
N TYR A 86 1.83 -8.33 -16.33
CA TYR A 86 1.88 -7.08 -15.57
C TYR A 86 2.53 -5.94 -16.37
N GLY A 87 3.34 -6.25 -17.39
CA GLY A 87 3.92 -5.23 -18.25
C GLY A 87 5.15 -5.72 -19.01
N ALA A 88 5.72 -4.82 -19.81
CA ALA A 88 6.99 -5.08 -20.51
C ALA A 88 8.14 -5.09 -19.49
N ASN A 89 8.86 -6.21 -19.43
CA ASN A 89 9.84 -6.46 -18.38
C ASN A 89 11.04 -7.29 -18.88
N ASP A 90 12.20 -7.02 -18.30
CA ASP A 90 13.44 -7.77 -18.51
C ASP A 90 13.70 -8.67 -17.30
N LYS A 91 14.04 -9.95 -17.55
CA LYS A 91 14.20 -10.95 -16.49
C LYS A 91 15.61 -11.50 -16.48
N LEU A 92 16.14 -11.66 -15.27
CA LEU A 92 17.45 -12.25 -15.04
C LEU A 92 17.31 -13.33 -13.96
N MET A 93 17.70 -14.56 -14.29
CA MET A 93 17.69 -15.68 -13.35
C MET A 93 19.14 -16.09 -13.07
N PRO A 94 19.72 -15.66 -11.93
CA PRO A 94 21.10 -15.96 -11.57
C PRO A 94 21.36 -17.47 -11.50
N MET A 95 22.52 -17.86 -11.99
CA MET A 95 23.06 -19.20 -11.78
C MET A 95 24.08 -19.16 -10.65
N ASN A 96 24.27 -20.32 -10.00
CA ASN A 96 25.32 -20.50 -9.03
C ASN A 96 26.71 -20.27 -9.65
N PRO A 97 27.75 -20.03 -8.84
CA PRO A 97 29.11 -19.75 -9.35
C PRO A 97 29.66 -20.85 -10.27
N GLU A 98 29.20 -22.08 -10.07
CA GLU A 98 29.60 -23.25 -10.87
C GLU A 98 28.83 -23.38 -12.20
N GLY A 99 27.75 -22.60 -12.39
CA GLY A 99 26.91 -22.63 -13.59
C GLY A 99 26.09 -23.91 -13.77
N THR A 100 25.94 -24.71 -12.71
CA THR A 100 25.25 -26.00 -12.72
C THR A 100 23.76 -25.88 -12.44
N ALA A 101 23.35 -24.94 -11.58
CA ALA A 101 21.96 -24.75 -11.18
C ALA A 101 21.62 -23.27 -10.92
N THR A 102 20.33 -22.95 -10.93
CA THR A 102 19.82 -21.61 -10.60
C THR A 102 19.84 -21.36 -9.09
N GLU A 103 19.99 -20.09 -8.68
CA GLU A 103 20.03 -19.71 -7.26
C GLU A 103 18.65 -19.70 -6.58
N GLY A 104 17.58 -20.00 -7.33
CA GLY A 104 16.21 -20.02 -6.80
C GLY A 104 15.61 -18.63 -6.66
N CYS A 105 16.10 -17.66 -7.43
CA CYS A 105 15.51 -16.33 -7.54
C CYS A 105 15.46 -15.87 -9.01
N VAL A 106 14.51 -15.00 -9.31
CA VAL A 106 14.48 -14.24 -10.56
C VAL A 106 14.31 -12.76 -10.25
N ILE A 107 15.04 -11.94 -10.97
CA ILE A 107 15.00 -10.49 -10.89
C ILE A 107 14.26 -10.02 -12.13
N ALA A 108 13.08 -9.41 -11.94
CA ALA A 108 12.27 -8.85 -13.02
C ALA A 108 12.29 -7.33 -12.92
N THR A 109 12.81 -6.66 -13.94
CA THR A 109 12.84 -5.19 -14.04
C THR A 109 11.77 -4.74 -15.03
N PHE A 110 10.77 -4.01 -14.55
CA PHE A 110 9.70 -3.46 -15.36
C PHE A 110 10.09 -2.12 -15.96
N LYS A 111 9.58 -1.82 -17.16
CA LYS A 111 9.82 -0.52 -17.79
C LYS A 111 9.08 0.63 -17.09
N LEU A 112 7.91 0.34 -16.54
CA LEU A 112 7.08 1.31 -15.82
C LEU A 112 7.00 0.89 -14.35
N LEU A 113 7.00 1.89 -13.47
CA LEU A 113 6.96 1.69 -12.02
C LEU A 113 5.60 1.12 -11.57
N THR A 114 4.51 1.58 -12.18
CA THR A 114 3.14 1.09 -11.92
C THR A 114 3.01 -0.42 -12.12
N ASP A 115 3.75 -0.97 -13.07
CA ASP A 115 3.66 -2.40 -13.43
C ASP A 115 4.33 -3.30 -12.37
N ALA A 116 5.23 -2.74 -11.56
CA ALA A 116 5.90 -3.45 -10.47
C ALA A 116 5.11 -3.43 -9.15
N GLU A 117 4.15 -2.50 -9.00
CA GLU A 117 3.35 -2.31 -7.78
C GLU A 117 2.02 -3.09 -7.79
N THR A 118 1.65 -3.69 -8.92
CA THR A 118 0.34 -4.32 -9.17
C THR A 118 0.36 -5.82 -8.89
#